data_AF-A0A1H9HS74-F1
#
_entry.id   AF-A0A1H9HS74-F1
#
_cell.length_a   1.000
_cell.length_b   1.000
_cell.length_c   1.000
_cell.angle_alpha   90.00
_cell.angle_beta   90.00
_cell.angle_gamma   90.00
#
_symmetry.space_group_name_H-M   'P 1'
#
loop_
_entity.id
_entity.type
_entity.pdbx_description
1 polymer ?
#
loop_
_entity_poly.entity_id
_entity_poly.type
_entity_poly.pdbx_seq_one_letter_code
_entity_poly.pdbx_strand_id
1 'polypeptide(L)'
;MTEKTRALLAVLLAAAWVNASEFLRNEWLLKDHWLRHYQRLGLAFPEAPHNGAIWGLWGLLFAAWIYALTRAHSWLRTALLAWFGGFVLMWLVIGNLGVLPVSLLPYALPLSLLETGIASAICLRVAPPRRADA
;
A
#
# COMPACT_ATOMS: atom_id res chain seq x y z
N MET A 1 6.85 3.69 26.74
CA MET A 1 6.85 4.52 25.52
C MET A 1 5.76 5.58 25.59
N THR A 2 6.08 6.80 25.16
CA THR A 2 5.09 7.89 25.03
C THR A 2 4.10 7.59 23.90
N GLU A 3 2.95 8.27 23.88
CA GLU A 3 1.97 8.18 22.79
C GLU A 3 2.59 8.54 21.43
N LYS A 4 3.38 9.61 21.39
CA LYS A 4 4.10 10.05 20.17
C LYS A 4 5.06 8.97 19.67
N THR A 5 5.77 8.30 20.58
CA THR A 5 6.67 7.20 20.21
C THR A 5 5.89 6.01 19.63
N ARG A 6 4.73 5.67 20.19
CA ARG A 6 3.88 4.58 19.65
C ARG A 6 3.32 4.94 18.28
N ALA A 7 2.86 6.17 18.08
CA ALA A 7 2.39 6.64 16.78
C ALA A 7 3.49 6.55 15.71
N LEU A 8 4.70 7.04 16.04
CA LEU A 8 5.84 6.95 15.14
C LEU A 8 6.19 5.49 14.80
N LEU A 9 6.29 4.61 15.81
CA LEU A 9 6.56 3.19 15.57
C LEU A 9 5.45 2.51 14.76
N ALA A 10 4.19 2.86 15.00
CA ALA A 10 3.06 2.33 14.23
C ALA A 10 3.17 2.67 12.75
N VAL A 11 3.50 3.92 12.42
CA VAL A 11 3.70 4.36 11.03
C VAL A 11 4.93 3.69 10.42
N LEU A 12 6.06 3.65 11.11
CA LEU A 12 7.29 3.06 10.56
C LEU A 12 7.17 1.55 10.33
N LEU A 13 6.55 0.81 11.25
CA LEU A 13 6.32 -0.63 11.08
C LEU A 13 5.30 -0.92 9.97
N ALA A 14 4.23 -0.12 9.87
CA ALA A 14 3.29 -0.24 8.77
C ALA A 14 3.93 0.11 7.42
N ALA A 15 4.77 1.15 7.36
CA ALA A 15 5.51 1.52 6.16
C ALA A 15 6.51 0.44 5.73
N ALA A 16 7.21 -0.18 6.68
CA ALA A 16 8.11 -1.30 6.41
C ALA A 16 7.33 -2.48 5.82
N TRP A 17 6.18 -2.80 6.39
CA TRP A 17 5.30 -3.85 5.87
C TRP A 17 4.77 -3.54 4.47
N VAL A 18 4.21 -2.35 4.25
CA VAL A 18 3.68 -1.91 2.94
C VAL A 18 4.77 -2.00 1.87
N ASN A 19 5.95 -1.42 2.13
CA ASN A 19 7.05 -1.44 1.17
C ASN A 19 7.60 -2.85 0.90
N ALA A 20 7.69 -3.70 1.92
CA ALA A 20 8.07 -5.10 1.72
C ALA A 20 7.04 -5.84 0.86
N SER A 21 5.74 -5.64 1.12
CA SER A 21 4.65 -6.23 0.34
C SER A 21 4.67 -5.74 -1.12
N GLU A 22 4.83 -4.43 -1.35
CA GLU A 22 4.97 -3.84 -2.69
C GLU A 22 6.17 -4.42 -3.44
N PHE A 23 7.33 -4.50 -2.79
CA PHE A 23 8.54 -5.03 -3.41
C PHE A 23 8.39 -6.50 -3.79
N LEU A 24 7.92 -7.33 -2.85
CA LEU A 24 7.68 -8.75 -3.10
C LEU A 24 6.67 -8.95 -4.25
N ARG A 25 5.62 -8.13 -4.30
CA ARG A 25 4.60 -8.25 -5.34
C ARG A 25 5.09 -7.76 -6.70
N ASN A 26 5.68 -6.56 -6.80
CA ASN A 26 5.96 -5.92 -8.09
C ASN A 26 7.35 -6.23 -8.63
N GLU A 27 8.37 -6.33 -7.78
CA GLU A 27 9.74 -6.59 -8.22
C GLU A 27 10.08 -8.07 -8.26
N TRP A 28 9.44 -8.90 -7.45
CA TRP A 28 9.70 -10.34 -7.46
C TRP A 28 8.61 -11.16 -8.15
N LEU A 29 7.35 -11.07 -7.69
CA LEU A 29 6.29 -11.95 -8.18
C LEU A 29 5.76 -11.57 -9.57
N LEU A 30 5.57 -10.27 -9.82
CA LEU A 30 4.83 -9.77 -10.99
C LEU A 30 5.70 -8.99 -11.99
N LYS A 31 7.02 -8.97 -11.81
CA LYS A 31 7.95 -8.22 -12.66
C LYS A 31 7.79 -8.54 -14.14
N ASP A 32 7.75 -9.83 -14.48
CA ASP A 32 7.61 -10.28 -15.88
C ASP A 32 6.28 -9.88 -16.53
N HIS A 33 5.22 -9.71 -15.74
CA HIS A 33 3.95 -9.23 -16.24
C HIS A 33 4.03 -7.74 -16.60
N TRP A 34 4.67 -6.94 -15.75
CA TRP A 34 4.94 -5.53 -16.02
C TRP A 34 5.83 -5.33 -17.25
N LEU A 35 6.97 -6.03 -17.29
CA LEU A 35 7.94 -5.91 -18.40
C LEU A 35 7.30 -6.26 -19.75
N ARG A 36 6.61 -7.40 -19.84
CA ARG A 36 5.93 -7.81 -21.09
C ARG A 36 4.82 -6.85 -21.50
N HIS A 37 4.10 -6.26 -20.55
CA HIS A 37 3.08 -5.27 -20.87
C HIS A 37 3.67 -4.00 -21.45
N TYR A 38 4.69 -3.44 -20.80
CA TYR A 38 5.36 -2.22 -21.25
C TYR A 38 6.06 -2.44 -22.61
N GLN A 39 6.70 -3.59 -22.81
CA GLN A 39 7.28 -3.97 -24.10
C GLN A 39 6.23 -4.00 -25.22
N ARG A 40 5.03 -4.55 -24.97
CA ARG A 40 3.93 -4.55 -25.95
C ARG A 40 3.39 -3.15 -26.25
N LEU A 41 3.51 -2.22 -25.30
CA LEU A 41 3.18 -0.82 -25.51
C LEU A 41 4.30 -0.05 -26.24
N GLY A 42 5.45 -0.67 -26.51
CA GLY A 42 6.63 0.03 -27.03
C GLY A 42 7.26 1.00 -26.03
N LEU A 43 7.00 0.80 -24.73
CA LEU A 43 7.50 1.64 -23.64
C LEU A 43 8.57 0.90 -22.83
N ALA A 44 9.52 1.65 -22.28
CA ALA A 44 10.43 1.13 -21.27
C ALA A 44 9.73 1.09 -19.91
N PHE A 45 9.87 -0.02 -19.17
CA PHE A 45 9.35 -0.11 -17.81
C PHE A 45 10.18 0.77 -16.86
N PRO A 46 9.56 1.61 -16.01
CA PRO A 46 10.27 2.58 -15.18
C PRO A 46 10.92 1.94 -13.93
N GLU A 47 11.91 1.07 -14.12
CA GLU A 47 12.60 0.33 -13.04
C GLU A 47 13.84 1.02 -12.46
N ALA A 48 14.15 2.24 -12.91
CA ALA A 48 15.30 2.97 -12.39
C ALA A 48 15.19 3.18 -10.86
N PRO A 49 16.31 3.15 -10.11
CA PRO A 49 16.28 3.22 -8.64
C PRO A 49 15.53 4.43 -8.06
N HIS A 50 15.51 5.56 -8.76
CA HIS A 50 14.76 6.74 -8.34
C HIS A 50 13.24 6.50 -8.32
N ASN A 51 12.69 5.70 -9.25
CA ASN A 51 11.27 5.32 -9.23
C ASN A 51 10.96 4.41 -8.04
N GLY A 52 11.89 3.51 -7.70
CA GLY A 52 11.81 2.72 -6.47
C GLY A 52 11.79 3.59 -5.21
N ALA A 53 12.57 4.67 -5.17
CA ALA A 53 12.55 5.63 -4.05
C ALA A 53 11.21 6.38 -3.94
N ILE A 54 10.60 6.76 -5.07
CA ILE A 54 9.27 7.37 -5.09
C ILE A 54 8.21 6.38 -4.59
N TRP A 55 8.29 5.10 -4.98
CA TRP A 55 7.44 4.04 -4.42
C TRP A 55 7.65 3.87 -2.91
N GLY A 56 8.89 3.92 -2.44
CA GLY A 56 9.23 3.91 -1.01
C GLY A 56 8.56 5.04 -0.23
N LEU A 57 8.63 6.26 -0.78
CA LEU A 57 7.98 7.44 -0.21
C LEU A 57 6.45 7.30 -0.22
N TRP A 58 5.87 6.81 -1.31
CA TRP A 58 4.43 6.50 -1.38
C TRP A 58 4.03 5.53 -0.26
N GLY A 59 4.78 4.45 -0.03
CA GLY A 59 4.48 3.47 1.01
C GLY A 59 4.53 4.07 2.42
N LEU A 60 5.46 4.99 2.68
CA LEU A 60 5.54 5.73 3.95
C LEU A 60 4.32 6.65 4.15
N LEU A 61 3.96 7.44 3.14
CA LEU A 61 2.81 8.35 3.19
C LEU A 61 1.50 7.57 3.31
N PHE A 62 1.39 6.45 2.60
CA PHE A 62 0.23 5.57 2.67
C PHE A 62 0.09 4.91 4.05
N ALA A 63 1.19 4.49 4.68
CA ALA A 63 1.17 4.00 6.07
C ALA A 63 0.74 5.09 7.07
N ALA A 64 1.18 6.33 6.88
CA ALA A 64 0.73 7.46 7.70
C ALA A 64 -0.78 7.73 7.52
N TRP A 65 -1.28 7.62 6.28
CA TRP A 65 -2.71 7.72 5.98
C TRP A 65 -3.52 6.59 6.64
N ILE A 66 -3.06 5.34 6.55
CA ILE A 66 -3.67 4.19 7.24
C ILE A 66 -3.73 4.46 8.76
N TYR A 67 -2.61 4.92 9.35
CA TYR A 67 -2.60 5.28 10.76
C TYR A 67 -3.65 6.34 11.11
N ALA A 68 -3.78 7.41 10.32
CA ALA A 68 -4.79 8.43 10.51
C ALA A 68 -6.22 7.84 10.46
N LEU A 69 -6.52 6.98 9.50
CA LEU A 69 -7.82 6.30 9.40
C LEU A 69 -8.12 5.45 10.63
N THR A 70 -7.13 4.76 11.21
CA THR A 70 -7.34 3.95 12.43
C THR A 70 -7.73 4.78 13.65
N ARG A 71 -7.59 6.12 13.61
CA ARG A 71 -8.03 6.99 14.71
C ARG A 71 -9.56 7.15 14.75
N ALA A 72 -10.23 7.00 13.61
CA ALA A 72 -11.67 7.21 13.48
C ALA A 72 -12.45 5.92 13.15
N HIS A 73 -11.76 4.85 12.76
CA HIS A 73 -12.39 3.67 12.18
C HIS A 73 -11.90 2.35 12.77
N SER A 74 -12.78 1.36 12.78
CA SER A 74 -12.46 -0.04 13.08
C SER A 74 -11.48 -0.62 12.07
N TRP A 75 -10.77 -1.68 12.45
CA TRP A 75 -9.81 -2.39 11.58
C TRP A 75 -10.32 -2.65 10.15
N LEU A 76 -11.49 -3.28 9.99
CA LEU A 76 -12.01 -3.65 8.67
C LEU A 76 -12.34 -2.41 7.82
N ARG A 77 -12.97 -1.39 8.43
CA ARG A 77 -13.27 -0.12 7.74
C ARG A 77 -12.00 0.59 7.30
N THR A 78 -10.97 0.66 8.16
CA THR A 78 -9.66 1.24 7.80
C THR A 78 -9.03 0.48 6.64
N ALA A 79 -9.00 -0.85 6.70
CA ALA A 79 -8.42 -1.68 5.64
C ALA A 79 -9.11 -1.44 4.29
N LEU A 80 -10.45 -1.45 4.26
CA LEU A 80 -11.21 -1.23 3.02
C LEU A 80 -11.08 0.20 2.49
N LEU A 81 -11.11 1.23 3.35
CA LEU A 81 -10.92 2.62 2.94
C LEU A 81 -9.51 2.87 2.41
N ALA A 82 -8.50 2.34 3.08
CA ALA A 82 -7.12 2.41 2.62
C ALA A 82 -6.93 1.66 1.31
N TRP A 83 -7.48 0.45 1.19
CA TRP A 83 -7.41 -0.34 -0.04
C TRP A 83 -8.06 0.38 -1.22
N PHE A 84 -9.26 0.91 -1.01
CA PHE A 84 -9.95 1.65 -2.04
C PHE A 84 -9.15 2.89 -2.47
N GLY A 85 -8.69 3.70 -1.51
CA GLY A 85 -7.95 4.94 -1.81
C GLY A 85 -6.55 4.72 -2.39
N GLY A 86 -5.80 3.75 -1.87
CA GLY A 86 -4.41 3.47 -2.26
C GLY A 86 -4.29 2.62 -3.52
N PHE A 87 -5.24 1.72 -3.78
CA PHE A 87 -5.17 0.77 -4.89
C PHE A 87 -6.26 0.99 -5.93
N VAL A 88 -7.53 0.91 -5.55
CA VAL A 88 -8.63 0.93 -6.53
C VAL A 88 -8.64 2.21 -7.33
N LEU A 89 -8.52 3.37 -6.67
CA LEU A 89 -8.46 4.66 -7.35
C LEU A 89 -7.21 4.79 -8.24
N MET A 90 -6.06 4.31 -7.78
CA MET A 90 -4.84 4.29 -8.58
C MET A 90 -5.01 3.42 -9.82
N TRP A 91 -5.49 2.18 -9.67
CA TRP A 91 -5.73 1.24 -10.77
C TRP A 91 -6.73 1.78 -11.78
N LEU A 92 -7.75 2.51 -11.35
CA LEU A 92 -8.67 3.18 -12.26
C LEU A 92 -7.93 4.19 -13.15
N VAL A 93 -7.07 5.02 -12.57
CA VAL A 93 -6.28 6.01 -13.32
C VAL A 93 -5.29 5.34 -14.26
N ILE A 94 -4.46 4.40 -13.77
CA ILE A 94 -3.44 3.76 -14.60
C ILE A 94 -4.04 2.76 -15.61
N GLY A 95 -5.22 2.21 -15.32
CA GLY A 95 -6.03 1.43 -16.25
C GLY A 95 -6.58 2.30 -17.37
N ASN A 96 -7.10 3.49 -17.06
CA ASN A 96 -7.53 4.47 -18.06
C ASN A 96 -6.37 4.93 -18.97
N LEU A 97 -5.16 5.07 -18.42
CA LEU A 97 -3.95 5.39 -19.20
C LEU A 97 -3.43 4.18 -20.03
N GLY A 98 -4.04 3.00 -19.91
CA GLY A 98 -3.62 1.79 -20.62
C GLY A 98 -2.31 1.17 -20.13
N VAL A 99 -1.70 1.72 -19.08
CA VAL A 99 -0.40 1.27 -18.57
C VAL A 99 -0.52 0.15 -17.53
N LEU A 100 -1.72 -0.13 -17.01
CA LEU A 100 -1.99 -1.25 -16.11
C LEU A 100 -2.18 -2.58 -16.88
N PRO A 101 -1.35 -3.60 -16.63
CA PRO A 101 -1.62 -4.94 -17.12
C PRO A 101 -2.76 -5.58 -16.32
N VAL A 102 -3.91 -5.78 -16.96
CA VAL A 102 -5.09 -6.41 -16.34
C VAL A 102 -4.79 -7.81 -15.79
N SER A 103 -3.81 -8.52 -16.37
CA SER A 103 -3.33 -9.82 -15.89
C SER A 103 -2.76 -9.79 -14.46
N LEU A 104 -2.44 -8.62 -13.92
CA LEU A 104 -1.98 -8.47 -12.55
C LEU A 104 -3.12 -8.57 -11.53
N LEU A 105 -4.33 -8.14 -11.90
CA LEU A 105 -5.43 -7.96 -10.95
C LEU A 105 -5.79 -9.22 -10.14
N PRO A 106 -5.79 -10.45 -10.71
CA PRO A 106 -6.04 -11.66 -9.93
C PRO A 106 -5.09 -11.86 -8.76
N TYR A 107 -3.85 -11.36 -8.85
CA TYR A 107 -2.84 -11.41 -7.79
C TYR A 107 -2.80 -10.12 -6.97
N ALA A 108 -2.88 -8.96 -7.64
CA ALA A 108 -2.79 -7.65 -7.00
C ALA A 108 -3.98 -7.38 -6.07
N LEU A 109 -5.19 -7.82 -6.43
CA LEU A 109 -6.39 -7.66 -5.61
C LEU A 109 -6.27 -8.34 -4.23
N PRO A 110 -6.05 -9.66 -4.13
CA PRO A 110 -5.93 -10.31 -2.82
C PRO A 110 -4.71 -9.84 -2.03
N LEU A 111 -3.57 -9.61 -2.69
CA LEU A 111 -2.35 -9.18 -2.01
C LEU A 111 -2.46 -7.76 -1.43
N SER A 112 -3.07 -6.82 -2.16
CA SER A 112 -3.26 -5.44 -1.66
C SER A 112 -4.30 -5.34 -0.54
N LEU A 113 -5.33 -6.20 -0.55
CA LEU A 113 -6.26 -6.32 0.58
C LEU A 113 -5.55 -6.84 1.83
N LEU A 114 -4.72 -7.88 1.67
CA LEU A 114 -3.90 -8.41 2.76
C LEU A 114 -2.93 -7.35 3.29
N GLU A 115 -2.29 -6.62 2.39
CA GLU A 115 -1.34 -5.56 2.72
C GLU A 115 -1.97 -4.48 3.60
N THR A 116 -3.09 -3.92 3.16
CA THR A 116 -3.82 -2.87 3.91
C THR A 116 -4.45 -3.39 5.20
N GLY A 117 -4.90 -4.65 5.20
CA GLY A 117 -5.40 -5.34 6.39
C GLY A 117 -4.33 -5.48 7.47
N ILE A 118 -3.14 -5.97 7.10
CA ILE A 118 -2.02 -6.14 8.03
C ILE A 118 -1.46 -4.78 8.47
N ALA A 119 -1.29 -3.82 7.56
CA ALA A 119 -0.87 -2.46 7.92
C ALA A 119 -1.82 -1.81 8.93
N SER A 120 -3.14 -1.93 8.70
CA SER A 120 -4.16 -1.45 9.63
C SER A 120 -4.08 -2.14 10.99
N ALA A 121 -3.83 -3.45 11.01
CA ALA A 121 -3.66 -4.22 12.24
C ALA A 121 -2.40 -3.81 13.01
N ILE A 122 -1.28 -3.56 12.30
CA ILE A 122 -0.04 -3.03 12.90
C ILE A 122 -0.34 -1.70 13.59
N CYS A 123 -0.97 -0.76 12.88
CA CYS A 123 -1.28 0.55 13.45
C CYS A 123 -2.17 0.47 14.71
N LEU A 124 -3.21 -0.36 14.67
CA LEU A 124 -4.13 -0.55 15.80
C LEU A 124 -3.47 -1.26 16.99
N ARG A 125 -2.59 -2.22 16.76
CA ARG A 125 -1.92 -2.96 17.85
C ARG A 125 -0.79 -2.17 18.50
N VAL A 126 0.02 -1.49 17.70
CA VAL A 126 1.18 -0.72 18.20
C VAL A 126 0.75 0.58 18.86
N ALA A 127 -0.27 1.24 18.30
CA ALA A 127 -0.82 2.49 18.82
C ALA A 127 -2.35 2.42 18.86
N PRO A 128 -2.96 1.72 19.84
CA PRO A 128 -4.41 1.66 19.97
C PRO A 128 -5.03 3.07 20.06
N PRO A 129 -6.14 3.34 19.36
CA PRO A 129 -6.86 4.60 19.51
C PRO A 129 -7.41 4.68 20.95
N ARG A 130 -7.30 5.87 21.57
CA ARG A 130 -8.04 6.11 22.81
C ARG A 130 -9.51 5.98 22.46
N ARG A 131 -10.21 5.02 23.07
CA ARG A 131 -11.68 5.04 23.04
C ARG A 131 -12.08 6.39 23.62
N ALA A 132 -12.80 7.21 22.85
CA ALA A 132 -13.65 8.20 23.48
C ALA A 132 -14.63 7.39 24.32
N ASP A 133 -14.72 7.68 25.61
CA ASP A 133 -15.57 6.98 26.55
C ASP A 133 -16.97 6.80 25.93
N ALA A 134 -17.41 5.55 25.88
CA ALA A 134 -18.76 5.18 25.44
C ALA A 134 -19.78 5.51 26.52
#